data_AF-A0A3B3VPP1-F1
#
_entry.id   AF-A0A3B3VPP1-F1
#
_cell.length_a   1.000
_cell.length_b   1.000
_cell.length_c   1.000
_cell.angle_alpha   90.00
_cell.angle_beta   90.00
_cell.angle_gamma   90.00
#
_symmetry.space_group_name_H-M   'P 1'
#
loop_
_entity.id
_entity.type
_entity.pdbx_description
1 polymer ?
#
loop_
_entity_poly.entity_id
_entity_poly.type
_entity_poly.pdbx_seq_one_letter_code
_entity_poly.pdbx_strand_id
1 'polypeptide(L)' 'QSGFGDKFKKSEGAWDCETCLVQNKAEDTKCVACMASKPGTSHSMTVVLLVHLSFSWHWAVLISSVSI' A
#
# COMPACT_ATOMS: atom_id res chain seq x y z
N GLN A 1 -10.11 -23.59 31.82
CA GLN A 1 -8.68 -23.28 31.67
C GLN A 1 -8.52 -22.60 30.31
N SER A 2 -8.51 -21.26 30.29
CA SER A 2 -8.32 -20.48 29.05
C SER A 2 -6.95 -20.85 28.46
N GLY A 3 -6.93 -21.24 27.20
CA GLY A 3 -5.74 -21.77 26.55
C GLY A 3 -4.64 -20.71 26.42
N PHE A 4 -3.38 -21.14 26.43
CA PHE A 4 -2.22 -20.25 26.26
C PHE A 4 -2.34 -19.33 25.03
N GLY A 5 -3.02 -19.79 23.97
CA GLY A 5 -3.21 -19.06 22.72
C GLY A 5 -4.12 -17.82 22.77
N ASP A 6 -4.97 -17.67 23.80
CA ASP A 6 -5.91 -16.54 23.85
C ASP A 6 -5.21 -15.17 24.03
N LYS A 7 -4.00 -15.16 24.61
CA LYS A 7 -3.21 -13.95 24.86
C LYS A 7 -2.40 -13.49 23.65
N PHE A 8 -2.24 -14.35 22.64
CA PHE A 8 -1.43 -14.08 21.45
C PHE A 8 -2.29 -13.75 20.22
N LYS A 9 -3.61 -13.59 20.40
CA LYS A 9 -4.48 -13.14 19.31
C LYS A 9 -4.02 -11.75 18.87
N LYS A 10 -3.75 -11.64 17.58
CA LYS A 10 -3.45 -10.39 16.91
C LYS A 10 -4.63 -9.43 17.13
N SER A 11 -4.35 -8.24 17.62
CA SER A 11 -5.39 -7.21 17.77
C SER A 11 -5.99 -6.88 16.40
N GLU A 12 -7.28 -6.58 16.35
CA GLU A 12 -7.95 -6.20 15.11
C GLU A 12 -7.19 -5.08 14.38
N GLY A 13 -6.93 -5.28 13.09
CA GLY A 13 -6.21 -4.34 12.24
C GLY A 13 -4.69 -4.25 12.46
N ALA A 14 -4.10 -4.99 13.39
CA ALA A 14 -2.64 -5.05 13.51
C ALA A 14 -2.02 -5.71 12.27
N TRP A 15 -0.83 -5.23 11.89
CA TRP A 15 -0.14 -5.64 10.68
C TRP A 15 1.30 -6.05 11.01
N ASP A 16 1.83 -7.02 10.26
CA ASP A 16 3.23 -7.42 10.38
C ASP A 16 4.06 -6.67 9.36
N CYS A 17 5.20 -6.15 9.77
CA CYS A 17 6.13 -5.51 8.86
C CYS A 17 6.76 -6.55 7.93
N GLU A 18 6.62 -6.38 6.61
CA GLU A 18 7.20 -7.29 5.62
C GLU A 18 8.74 -7.29 5.63
N THR A 19 9.36 -6.23 6.15
CA THR A 19 10.82 -6.08 6.21
C THR A 19 11.43 -6.77 7.42
N CYS A 20 10.85 -6.61 8.60
CA CYS A 20 11.45 -7.07 9.86
C CYS A 20 10.56 -8.00 10.70
N LEU A 21 9.35 -8.32 10.21
CA LEU A 21 8.38 -9.24 10.83
C LEU A 21 7.86 -8.81 12.21
N VAL A 22 8.09 -7.54 12.59
CA VAL A 22 7.54 -6.96 13.82
C VAL A 22 6.05 -6.64 13.63
N GLN A 23 5.23 -7.02 14.61
CA GLN A 23 3.81 -6.66 14.65
C GLN A 23 3.63 -5.20 15.11
N ASN A 24 2.90 -4.40 14.33
CA ASN A 24 2.60 -2.99 14.57
C ASN A 24 1.10 -2.78 14.83
N LYS A 25 0.73 -1.65 15.44
CA LYS A 25 -0.68 -1.30 15.69
C LYS A 25 -1.37 -0.89 14.39
N ALA A 26 -2.71 -1.00 14.36
CA ALA A 26 -3.51 -0.64 13.20
C ALA A 26 -3.32 0.83 12.75
N GLU A 27 -3.16 1.72 13.73
CA GLU A 27 -2.97 3.17 13.58
C GLU A 27 -1.57 3.57 13.09
N ASP A 28 -0.58 2.68 13.20
CA ASP A 28 0.79 2.97 12.77
C ASP A 28 0.88 3.01 11.25
N THR A 29 1.35 4.12 10.69
CA THR A 29 1.61 4.28 9.24
C THR A 29 3.00 3.80 8.83
N LYS A 30 3.88 3.58 9.81
CA LYS A 30 5.24 3.06 9.64
C LYS A 30 5.58 2.06 10.74
N CYS A 31 6.49 1.14 10.46
CA CYS A 31 6.95 0.15 11.42
C CYS A 31 7.69 0.83 12.57
N VAL A 32 7.35 0.49 13.82
CA VAL A 32 7.98 1.05 15.02
C VAL A 32 9.47 0.70 15.12
N ALA A 33 9.88 -0.44 14.54
CA ALA A 33 11.24 -0.95 14.65
C ALA A 33 12.16 -0.48 13.52
N CYS A 34 11.72 -0.64 12.26
CA CYS A 34 12.55 -0.37 11.09
C CYS A 34 12.11 0.84 10.27
N MET A 35 11.04 1.53 10.68
CA MET A 35 10.48 2.71 10.00
C MET A 35 9.94 2.47 8.57
N ALA A 36 9.89 1.22 8.09
CA ALA A 36 9.27 0.88 6.80
C ALA A 36 7.78 1.25 6.77
N SER A 37 7.27 1.72 5.63
CA SER A 37 5.87 2.14 5.48
C SER A 37 4.89 0.97 5.57
N LYS A 38 3.70 1.20 6.12
CA LYS A 38 2.63 0.20 6.19
C LYS A 38 2.17 -0.20 4.77
N PRO A 39 2.14 -1.51 4.42
CA PRO A 39 1.62 -1.97 3.13
C PRO A 39 0.19 -1.46 2.89
N GLY A 40 -0.11 -1.00 1.68
CA GLY A 40 -1.43 -0.51 1.30
C GLY A 40 -1.75 0.94 1.72
N THR A 41 -0.81 1.67 2.35
CA THR A 41 -0.93 3.13 2.58
C THR A 41 -0.26 3.97 1.51
N SER A 42 0.48 3.35 0.58
CA SER A 42 0.96 4.01 -0.63
C SER A 42 -0.23 4.27 -1.54
N HIS A 43 -0.38 5.54 -1.93
CA HIS A 43 -1.46 6.04 -2.78
C HIS A 43 -1.82 5.05 -3.88
N SER A 44 -2.99 4.43 -3.68
CA SER A 44 -3.99 4.12 -4.69
C SER A 44 -3.41 3.73 -6.04
N MET A 45 -3.37 2.42 -6.30
CA MET A 45 -3.23 1.87 -7.64
C MET A 45 -4.18 2.52 -8.64
N THR A 46 -5.33 3.06 -8.20
CA THR A 46 -6.23 3.88 -9.03
C THR A 46 -5.57 5.17 -9.50
N VAL A 47 -4.82 5.89 -8.65
CA VAL A 47 -4.14 7.13 -9.07
C VAL A 47 -3.02 6.82 -10.06
N VAL A 48 -2.22 5.77 -9.83
CA VAL A 48 -1.15 5.38 -10.77
C VAL A 48 -1.74 4.91 -12.10
N LEU A 49 -2.81 4.12 -12.10
CA LEU A 49 -3.52 3.72 -13.32
C LEU A 49 -4.15 4.91 -14.05
N LEU A 50 -4.78 5.86 -13.33
CA LEU A 50 -5.35 7.06 -13.94
C LEU A 50 -4.28 7.95 -14.54
N VAL A 51 -3.13 8.10 -13.88
CA VAL A 51 -1.98 8.85 -14.43
C VAL A 51 -1.43 8.13 -15.67
N HIS A 52 -1.21 6.81 -15.62
CA HIS A 52 -0.69 6.08 -16.79
C HIS A 52 -1.67 6.03 -17.98
N LEU A 53 -2.97 5.93 -17.71
CA LEU A 53 -4.02 6.00 -18.73
C LEU A 53 -4.13 7.41 -19.33
N SER A 54 -4.06 8.46 -18.51
CA SER A 54 -4.06 9.83 -19.03
C SER A 54 -2.81 10.16 -19.84
N PHE A 55 -1.61 9.74 -19.42
CA PHE A 55 -0.40 9.89 -20.24
C PHE A 55 -0.46 9.11 -21.56
N SER A 56 -1.05 7.90 -21.56
CA SER A 56 -1.21 7.11 -22.79
C SER A 56 -2.22 7.73 -23.77
N TRP A 57 -3.32 8.32 -23.26
CA TRP A 57 -4.34 8.94 -24.10
C TRP A 57 -3.90 10.29 -24.68
N HIS A 58 -3.21 11.13 -23.90
CA HIS A 58 -2.72 12.42 -24.39
C HIS A 58 -1.65 12.26 -25.49
N TRP A 59 -0.76 11.25 -25.38
CA TRP A 59 0.24 10.98 -26.42
C TRP A 59 -0.39 10.42 -27.71
N ALA A 60 -1.44 9.59 -27.60
CA ALA A 60 -2.17 9.06 -28.77
C ALA A 60 -2.87 10.16 -29.60
N VAL A 61 -3.41 11.20 -28.93
CA VAL A 61 -4.05 12.35 -29.60
C VAL A 61 -3.01 13.23 -30.29
N LEU A 62 -1.83 13.41 -29.69
CA LEU A 62 -0.74 14.21 -30.28
C LEU A 62 -0.08 13.53 -31.48
N ILE A 63 0.05 12.19 -31.49
CA ILE A 63 0.58 11.46 -32.66
C ILE A 63 -0.39 11.55 -33.85
N SER A 64 -1.70 11.55 -33.59
CA SER A 64 -2.71 11.64 -34.65
C SER A 64 -2.81 13.04 -35.29
N SER A 65 -2.19 14.06 -34.69
CA SER A 65 -2.18 15.44 -35.20
C SER A 65 -0.88 15.81 -35.93
N VAL A 66 0.09 14.90 -36.03
CA VAL A 66 1.35 15.08 -36.80
C VAL A 66 1.31 14.30 -38.13
N SER A 67 0.13 14.11 -38.71
CA SER A 67 -0.03 13.52 -40.05
C SER A 67 -1.02 14.29 -40.94
N ILE A 68 -1.08 15.61 -40.78
CA ILE A 68 -1.62 16.54 -41.77
C ILE A 68 -0.57 17.61 -42.04
#